data_AF-A0A9D7J6X9-F1
#
_entry.id   AF-A0A9D7J6X9-F1
#
_cell.length_a   1.000
_cell.length_b   1.000
_cell.length_c   1.000
_cell.angle_alpha   90.00
_cell.angle_beta   90.00
_cell.angle_gamma   90.00
#
_symmetry.space_group_name_H-M   'P 1'
#
loop_
_entity.id
_entity.type
_entity.pdbx_description
1 polymer ?
#
loop_
_entity_poly.entity_id
_entity_poly.type
_entity_poly.pdbx_seq_one_letter_code
_entity_poly.pdbx_strand_id
1 'polypeptide(L)'
;MSTGEPLRPRRGWEPDEGPDDPAASDDTPEPPSDPARRGALPEDAVETGASSDEAPAPQGNPYARPGSDAAREAIPGPVLPISDTPIPAPVFPRSSGEFADSHSPAPRRSALSSTTPVEAEPVAAAAPWFREHRRSLLVWAVGGLVVALVVAVVVSMIVRGNRPTTTPNSQSPTVSTSPSTPPDAVLPSDLLTPEDLGGISTGTWSVTGTTHAAAEHEGRVACFQTHEDDANPTFSAQRTLATSDEEPVAALHRVDAYSSAPVAKAVYEARLAILANCSEVPALLSGADEVTGLAPEASQLTIVFQENKDRYHTVLLTLSGAVVQVLDVTQAGSPVDPESLATALTRSQTQLSERQGEPAPSDVAVKATFLPPADPAGWLVPSDLPRIRAGLGRWNMTPPGPLVSPGMGCENMTLVSTGGPKTRTQATFLMTQDDETPDTFGLDEMRFEFSKEKPADAFAEKLGDALKSCKKRSTGSKVQELEKVTTTTPDGKVTSRLFVINRPITAKESVTYQLIVGQVGTTVTYSLITVDDNYRFSNAQLEALASRTALRAAQG
;
A
#
# COMPACT_ATOMS: atom_id res chain seq x y z
N MET A 1 20.49 15.98 67.48
CA MET A 1 19.69 16.87 68.36
C MET A 1 20.16 18.30 68.16
N SER A 2 19.32 19.27 68.54
CA SER A 2 19.50 20.73 68.63
C SER A 2 20.94 21.28 68.80
N THR A 3 21.31 22.49 68.34
CA THR A 3 20.59 23.61 67.66
C THR A 3 21.63 24.67 67.23
N GLY A 4 21.25 25.62 66.36
CA GLY A 4 21.76 27.00 66.47
C GLY A 4 22.18 27.69 65.17
N GLU A 5 21.28 28.52 64.62
CA GLU A 5 21.60 29.52 63.59
C GLU A 5 21.14 30.90 64.10
N PRO A 6 21.93 31.96 63.94
CA PRO A 6 21.42 33.34 64.03
C PRO A 6 21.79 34.23 62.82
N LEU A 7 20.95 35.23 62.56
CA LEU A 7 20.96 36.05 61.34
C LEU A 7 21.75 37.38 61.45
N ARG A 8 22.37 37.76 60.32
CA ARG A 8 22.73 39.09 59.77
C ARG A 8 22.50 40.39 60.58
N PRO A 9 23.36 41.40 60.32
CA PRO A 9 22.92 42.79 60.10
C PRO A 9 23.17 43.33 58.67
N ARG A 10 22.80 44.60 58.40
CA ARG A 10 22.81 45.31 57.09
C ARG A 10 23.64 46.62 57.11
N ARG A 11 23.82 47.23 55.92
CA ARG A 11 24.37 48.57 55.53
C ARG A 11 25.81 48.50 54.98
N GLY A 12 26.25 49.20 53.92
CA GLY A 12 25.52 49.98 52.89
C GLY A 12 25.82 51.48 52.85
N TRP A 13 26.53 51.97 51.82
CA TRP A 13 26.68 53.40 51.48
C TRP A 13 27.27 53.60 50.06
N GLU A 14 26.96 54.73 49.42
CA GLU A 14 27.45 55.19 48.09
C GLU A 14 27.30 56.72 47.98
N PRO A 15 28.41 57.43 47.68
CA PRO A 15 28.46 58.74 46.98
C PRO A 15 29.67 58.85 46.01
N ASP A 16 29.95 59.86 45.17
CA ASP A 16 29.30 60.97 44.41
C ASP A 16 30.42 61.49 43.44
N GLU A 17 30.30 62.34 42.39
CA GLU A 17 29.24 63.21 41.81
C GLU A 17 29.47 63.36 40.26
N GLY A 18 29.18 64.52 39.62
CA GLY A 18 29.49 64.87 38.21
C GLY A 18 30.72 65.80 38.04
N PRO A 19 30.81 66.71 37.03
CA PRO A 19 29.79 67.10 36.03
C PRO A 19 30.30 67.34 34.57
N ASP A 20 29.44 68.00 33.77
CA ASP A 20 29.65 68.82 32.56
C ASP A 20 29.12 68.31 31.19
N ASP A 21 28.25 69.15 30.60
CA ASP A 21 27.50 69.02 29.33
C ASP A 21 27.22 70.46 28.82
N PRO A 22 27.11 70.74 27.51
CA PRO A 22 25.83 71.33 27.05
C PRO A 22 25.43 71.14 25.56
N ALA A 23 24.15 71.52 25.31
CA ALA A 23 23.62 72.16 24.08
C ALA A 23 22.82 71.31 23.06
N ALA A 24 21.70 70.75 23.55
CA ALA A 24 20.34 70.77 22.99
C ALA A 24 20.04 71.34 21.57
N SER A 25 19.08 70.68 20.90
CA SER A 25 18.03 71.33 20.09
C SER A 25 16.75 70.49 20.09
N ASP A 26 15.59 71.10 20.37
CA ASP A 26 14.26 70.47 20.26
C ASP A 26 13.84 70.27 18.79
N ASP A 27 13.03 69.23 18.55
CA ASP A 27 11.73 69.40 17.85
C ASP A 27 10.86 68.13 17.98
N THR A 28 9.56 68.30 18.27
CA THR A 28 8.58 67.19 18.38
C THR A 28 7.26 67.55 17.70
N PRO A 29 6.81 66.78 16.68
CA PRO A 29 5.45 66.84 16.16
C PRO A 29 4.54 65.73 16.72
N GLU A 30 3.26 66.05 16.94
CA GLU A 30 2.20 65.11 17.33
C GLU A 30 1.81 64.13 16.19
N PRO A 31 1.22 62.96 16.53
CA PRO A 31 0.53 62.11 15.55
C PRO A 31 -0.84 62.71 15.17
N PRO A 32 -1.17 62.89 13.88
CA PRO A 32 -2.47 63.38 13.46
C PRO A 32 -3.59 62.33 13.67
N SER A 33 -4.78 62.85 14.01
CA SER A 33 -5.96 62.11 14.44
C SER A 33 -6.78 61.48 13.31
N ASP A 34 -7.50 60.40 13.65
CA ASP A 34 -8.65 59.87 12.89
C ASP A 34 -9.88 60.78 13.04
N PRO A 35 -10.67 60.98 11.98
CA PRO A 35 -12.12 60.95 12.17
C PRO A 35 -12.94 60.38 11.00
N ALA A 36 -13.81 59.39 11.28
CA ALA A 36 -15.24 59.48 10.94
C ALA A 36 -16.17 58.53 11.74
N ARG A 37 -17.24 59.10 12.30
CA ARG A 37 -18.27 58.41 13.11
C ARG A 37 -19.15 57.40 12.35
N ARG A 38 -19.62 56.40 13.10
CA ARG A 38 -20.87 55.63 12.88
C ARG A 38 -22.06 56.38 13.52
N GLY A 39 -23.29 56.24 12.97
CA GLY A 39 -24.52 56.33 13.79
C GLY A 39 -25.78 56.97 13.16
N ALA A 40 -26.82 56.16 12.95
CA ALA A 40 -28.27 56.43 12.79
C ALA A 40 -28.92 55.13 12.25
N LEU A 41 -30.07 54.58 12.67
CA LEU A 41 -31.16 54.90 13.62
C LEU A 41 -31.56 53.59 14.37
N PRO A 42 -32.66 53.53 15.16
CA PRO A 42 -32.90 54.20 16.44
C PRO A 42 -33.21 53.20 17.59
N GLU A 43 -33.58 53.70 18.76
CA GLU A 43 -34.00 52.93 19.94
C GLU A 43 -35.52 52.65 19.97
N ASP A 44 -35.91 51.46 20.43
CA ASP A 44 -37.13 51.10 21.21
C ASP A 44 -37.16 49.57 21.39
N ALA A 45 -37.51 48.95 22.53
CA ALA A 45 -37.88 49.50 23.84
C ALA A 45 -37.48 48.55 25.01
N VAL A 46 -37.69 49.04 26.24
CA VAL A 46 -37.52 48.38 27.57
C VAL A 46 -38.49 47.17 27.68
N GLU A 47 -38.20 46.04 28.36
CA GLU A 47 -38.16 45.88 29.83
C GLU A 47 -37.47 44.57 30.32
N THR A 48 -37.83 44.07 31.52
CA THR A 48 -37.01 43.19 32.37
C THR A 48 -37.63 41.82 32.66
N GLY A 49 -36.80 40.85 33.06
CA GLY A 49 -37.13 39.99 34.21
C GLY A 49 -37.44 38.50 33.97
N ALA A 50 -36.62 37.65 34.59
CA ALA A 50 -36.94 36.36 35.22
C ALA A 50 -37.58 35.21 34.40
N SER A 51 -36.77 34.16 34.20
CA SER A 51 -37.10 32.71 34.26
C SER A 51 -38.43 32.18 33.67
N SER A 52 -38.31 31.42 32.59
CA SER A 52 -39.13 30.23 32.32
C SER A 52 -38.23 29.08 31.84
N ASP A 53 -38.49 27.86 32.31
CA ASP A 53 -37.90 26.64 31.73
C ASP A 53 -38.54 26.40 30.37
N GLU A 54 -37.78 26.55 29.28
CA GLU A 54 -38.25 26.25 27.92
C GLU A 54 -37.32 25.27 27.23
N ALA A 55 -37.89 24.16 26.74
CA ALA A 55 -37.13 23.07 26.15
C ALA A 55 -36.45 23.50 24.83
N PRO A 56 -35.26 22.97 24.51
CA PRO A 56 -34.58 23.31 23.26
C PRO A 56 -35.45 22.95 22.05
N ALA A 57 -35.62 23.92 21.15
CA ALA A 57 -36.36 23.73 19.91
C ALA A 57 -35.79 22.55 19.10
N PRO A 58 -36.65 21.77 18.40
CA PRO A 58 -36.21 20.56 17.73
C PRO A 58 -35.17 20.87 16.66
N GLN A 59 -33.98 20.28 16.79
CA GLN A 59 -32.92 20.39 15.80
C GLN A 59 -33.35 19.64 14.54
N GLY A 60 -33.54 20.39 13.45
CA GLY A 60 -33.78 19.82 12.12
C GLY A 60 -32.61 18.95 11.66
N ASN A 61 -32.90 17.91 10.88
CA ASN A 61 -31.95 16.87 10.50
C ASN A 61 -30.66 17.45 9.86
N PRO A 62 -29.48 17.36 10.52
CA PRO A 62 -28.23 17.95 10.02
C PRO A 62 -27.63 17.20 8.84
N TYR A 63 -28.15 16.00 8.53
CA TYR A 63 -27.75 15.19 7.36
C TYR A 63 -28.63 15.47 6.13
N ALA A 64 -29.67 16.30 6.26
CA ALA A 64 -30.54 16.70 5.16
C ALA A 64 -30.04 17.98 4.47
N ARG A 65 -30.31 18.12 3.17
CA ARG A 65 -29.93 19.31 2.40
C ARG A 65 -30.69 20.55 2.95
N PRO A 66 -30.01 21.67 3.26
CA PRO A 66 -30.68 22.88 3.75
C PRO A 66 -31.81 23.34 2.82
N GLY A 67 -32.97 23.62 3.40
CA GLY A 67 -34.18 24.04 2.67
C GLY A 67 -35.05 22.91 2.09
N SER A 68 -34.66 21.64 2.24
CA SER A 68 -35.54 20.50 1.91
C SER A 68 -36.56 20.23 3.03
N ASP A 69 -37.69 19.60 2.70
CA ASP A 69 -38.70 19.23 3.70
C ASP A 69 -38.19 18.18 4.70
N ALA A 70 -37.30 17.28 4.28
CA ALA A 70 -36.59 16.35 5.15
C ALA A 70 -35.67 17.03 6.19
N ALA A 71 -35.32 18.31 6.01
CA ALA A 71 -34.63 19.10 7.03
C ALA A 71 -35.57 19.67 8.12
N ARG A 72 -36.89 19.53 7.94
CA ARG A 72 -37.94 19.91 8.91
C ARG A 72 -38.46 18.71 9.72
N GLU A 73 -38.10 17.49 9.33
CA GLU A 73 -38.50 16.27 10.03
C GLU A 73 -37.64 16.05 11.30
N ALA A 74 -38.28 15.56 12.36
CA ALA A 74 -37.62 15.26 13.62
C ALA A 74 -36.85 13.92 13.53
N ILE A 75 -35.70 13.85 14.20
CA ILE A 75 -34.81 12.69 14.19
C ILE A 75 -35.55 11.45 14.76
N PRO A 76 -35.65 10.32 14.02
CA PRO A 76 -36.19 9.08 14.55
C PRO A 76 -35.36 8.56 15.73
N GLY A 77 -35.99 8.33 16.88
CA GLY A 77 -35.33 7.79 18.06
C GLY A 77 -34.86 6.33 17.88
N PRO A 78 -33.88 5.86 18.68
CA PRO A 78 -33.32 4.52 18.54
C PRO A 78 -34.35 3.44 18.86
N VAL A 79 -34.77 2.68 17.85
CA VAL A 79 -35.68 1.54 18.02
C VAL A 79 -34.92 0.34 18.56
N LEU A 80 -35.12 0.02 19.84
CA LEU A 80 -34.74 -1.27 20.42
C LEU A 80 -35.75 -2.34 19.94
N PRO A 81 -35.32 -3.42 19.25
CA PRO A 81 -36.23 -4.45 18.77
C PRO A 81 -36.65 -5.37 19.92
N ILE A 82 -37.83 -5.11 20.51
CA ILE A 82 -38.56 -6.11 21.30
C ILE A 82 -39.15 -7.14 20.32
N SER A 83 -38.97 -8.42 20.63
CA SER A 83 -39.31 -9.53 19.75
C SER A 83 -40.82 -9.77 19.66
N ASP A 84 -41.36 -9.95 18.45
CA ASP A 84 -42.40 -10.95 18.18
C ASP A 84 -42.60 -11.20 16.66
N THR A 85 -41.77 -12.08 16.09
CA THR A 85 -42.05 -12.87 14.87
C THR A 85 -40.94 -13.91 14.66
N PRO A 86 -41.25 -15.18 14.31
CA PRO A 86 -40.24 -16.24 14.26
C PRO A 86 -39.42 -16.21 12.96
N ILE A 87 -38.14 -15.82 13.06
CA ILE A 87 -37.14 -16.00 12.00
C ILE A 87 -36.68 -17.48 12.02
N PRO A 88 -36.63 -18.18 10.87
CA PRO A 88 -36.15 -19.57 10.82
C PRO A 88 -34.63 -19.65 11.12
N ALA A 89 -34.24 -20.68 11.88
CA ALA A 89 -32.85 -20.87 12.28
C ALA A 89 -31.93 -21.27 11.10
N PRO A 90 -30.66 -20.84 11.08
CA PRO A 90 -29.71 -21.21 10.03
C PRO A 90 -29.34 -22.70 10.09
N VAL A 91 -29.33 -23.36 8.94
CA VAL A 91 -28.95 -24.77 8.81
C VAL A 91 -27.44 -24.86 8.59
N PHE A 92 -26.70 -25.26 9.64
CA PHE A 92 -25.30 -25.65 9.50
C PHE A 92 -25.18 -27.08 8.93
N PRO A 93 -24.35 -27.32 7.90
CA PRO A 93 -24.06 -28.67 7.43
C PRO A 93 -23.26 -29.42 8.51
N ARG A 94 -23.75 -30.58 8.93
CA ARG A 94 -23.08 -31.42 9.93
C ARG A 94 -21.89 -32.16 9.30
N SER A 95 -20.68 -31.87 9.76
CA SER A 95 -19.58 -32.82 9.71
C SER A 95 -19.86 -33.97 10.69
N SER A 96 -19.52 -35.20 10.32
CA SER A 96 -19.73 -36.38 11.15
C SER A 96 -18.44 -36.82 11.85
N GLY A 97 -18.36 -36.58 13.16
CA GLY A 97 -17.63 -37.49 14.06
C GLY A 97 -18.44 -38.78 14.30
N GLU A 98 -18.00 -39.74 15.11
CA GLU A 98 -16.73 -39.86 15.82
C GLU A 98 -16.46 -41.38 16.07
N PHE A 99 -15.29 -41.75 16.59
CA PHE A 99 -15.02 -43.12 17.06
C PHE A 99 -15.24 -43.25 18.58
N ALA A 100 -15.33 -44.50 19.04
CA ALA A 100 -15.75 -44.95 20.38
C ALA A 100 -17.28 -44.83 20.65
N ASP A 101 -17.94 -45.79 21.31
CA ASP A 101 -17.42 -47.00 21.96
C ASP A 101 -18.27 -48.27 21.71
N SER A 102 -17.75 -49.43 22.13
CA SER A 102 -18.07 -50.75 21.55
C SER A 102 -19.36 -51.45 22.02
N HIS A 103 -19.90 -52.34 21.16
CA HIS A 103 -20.32 -53.72 21.50
C HIS A 103 -20.44 -54.60 20.23
N SER A 104 -20.53 -55.93 20.38
CA SER A 104 -20.50 -56.96 19.31
C SER A 104 -21.15 -58.27 19.79
N PRO A 105 -21.45 -59.31 18.95
CA PRO A 105 -21.24 -59.48 17.51
C PRO A 105 -22.52 -59.91 16.70
N ALA A 106 -22.34 -60.37 15.45
CA ALA A 106 -23.33 -60.80 14.43
C ALA A 106 -23.96 -62.23 14.71
N PRO A 107 -24.66 -62.98 13.78
CA PRO A 107 -24.98 -62.76 12.34
C PRO A 107 -26.37 -63.28 11.81
N ARG A 108 -26.68 -63.14 10.49
CA ARG A 108 -27.01 -64.25 9.52
C ARG A 108 -27.78 -63.87 8.22
N ARG A 109 -27.21 -64.32 7.09
CA ARG A 109 -27.82 -64.99 5.90
C ARG A 109 -29.30 -64.76 5.52
N SER A 110 -29.53 -64.40 4.25
CA SER A 110 -30.55 -65.01 3.35
C SER A 110 -30.13 -64.78 1.88
N ALA A 111 -30.75 -65.46 0.91
CA ALA A 111 -30.36 -65.40 -0.53
C ALA A 111 -31.48 -65.87 -1.48
N LEU A 112 -31.27 -65.68 -2.80
CA LEU A 112 -32.08 -66.21 -3.94
C LEU A 112 -33.48 -65.53 -4.12
N SER A 113 -34.14 -65.47 -5.30
CA SER A 113 -33.77 -65.80 -6.71
C SER A 113 -34.81 -65.25 -7.71
N SER A 114 -34.41 -65.02 -8.99
CA SER A 114 -35.23 -65.00 -10.25
C SER A 114 -36.44 -64.02 -10.35
N THR A 115 -36.92 -63.54 -11.52
CA THR A 115 -37.14 -64.17 -12.84
C THR A 115 -37.13 -63.19 -14.04
N THR A 116 -36.80 -63.71 -15.24
CA THR A 116 -37.06 -63.19 -16.62
C THR A 116 -37.75 -64.34 -17.43
N PRO A 117 -38.28 -64.24 -18.69
CA PRO A 117 -37.88 -63.49 -19.91
C PRO A 117 -38.88 -62.35 -20.23
N VAL A 118 -39.24 -61.84 -21.44
CA VAL A 118 -39.15 -62.17 -22.90
C VAL A 118 -39.02 -60.81 -23.63
N GLU A 119 -37.97 -60.49 -24.40
CA GLU A 119 -37.53 -60.90 -25.76
C GLU A 119 -38.31 -60.30 -26.95
N ALA A 120 -37.63 -59.43 -27.71
CA ALA A 120 -37.98 -59.01 -29.07
C ALA A 120 -36.72 -58.42 -29.78
N GLU A 121 -36.39 -58.94 -30.96
CA GLU A 121 -35.29 -58.50 -31.85
C GLU A 121 -35.66 -58.91 -33.30
N PRO A 122 -34.94 -58.49 -34.37
CA PRO A 122 -33.87 -57.47 -34.44
C PRO A 122 -34.06 -56.43 -35.57
N VAL A 123 -33.29 -55.34 -35.55
CA VAL A 123 -32.86 -54.61 -36.77
C VAL A 123 -31.40 -54.18 -36.58
N ALA A 124 -30.53 -54.50 -37.54
CA ALA A 124 -29.08 -54.26 -37.43
C ALA A 124 -28.62 -52.92 -38.03
N ALA A 125 -27.71 -52.21 -37.33
CA ALA A 125 -26.96 -51.09 -37.89
C ALA A 125 -25.59 -50.92 -37.19
N ALA A 126 -24.53 -50.72 -38.01
CA ALA A 126 -23.19 -50.18 -37.74
C ALA A 126 -22.46 -50.48 -36.40
N ALA A 127 -21.20 -50.95 -36.51
CA ALA A 127 -20.27 -51.02 -35.38
C ALA A 127 -19.84 -49.61 -34.92
N PRO A 128 -19.79 -49.31 -33.60
CA PRO A 128 -19.55 -47.95 -33.10
C PRO A 128 -18.05 -47.60 -33.02
N TRP A 129 -17.65 -46.48 -33.65
CA TRP A 129 -16.26 -45.96 -33.66
C TRP A 129 -15.67 -45.67 -32.26
N PHE A 130 -16.54 -45.61 -31.25
CA PHE A 130 -16.24 -45.26 -29.86
C PHE A 130 -15.40 -46.29 -29.13
N ARG A 131 -15.35 -47.56 -29.58
CA ARG A 131 -14.46 -48.57 -28.95
C ARG A 131 -12.99 -48.34 -29.31
N GLU A 132 -12.72 -47.84 -30.51
CA GLU A 132 -11.36 -47.66 -31.04
C GLU A 132 -10.78 -46.31 -30.59
N HIS A 133 -11.57 -45.25 -30.67
CA HIS A 133 -11.20 -43.90 -30.23
C HIS A 133 -11.28 -43.68 -28.71
N ARG A 134 -11.63 -44.70 -27.91
CA ARG A 134 -11.75 -44.55 -26.44
C ARG A 134 -10.44 -44.11 -25.78
N ARG A 135 -9.29 -44.51 -26.34
CA ARG A 135 -7.97 -44.10 -25.84
C ARG A 135 -7.62 -42.66 -26.20
N SER A 136 -7.88 -42.20 -27.42
CA SER A 136 -7.65 -40.80 -27.78
C SER A 136 -8.62 -39.86 -27.06
N LEU A 137 -9.90 -40.23 -26.93
CA LEU A 137 -10.88 -39.47 -26.15
C LEU A 137 -10.51 -39.38 -24.65
N LEU A 138 -9.89 -40.41 -24.07
CA LEU A 138 -9.34 -40.32 -22.71
C LEU A 138 -8.12 -39.41 -22.62
N VAL A 139 -7.23 -39.41 -23.61
CA VAL A 139 -6.08 -38.47 -23.66
C VAL A 139 -6.55 -37.02 -23.82
N TRP A 140 -7.53 -36.76 -24.70
CA TRP A 140 -8.14 -35.43 -24.85
C TRP A 140 -8.96 -35.01 -23.62
N ALA A 141 -9.64 -35.93 -22.93
CA ALA A 141 -10.36 -35.62 -21.70
C ALA A 141 -9.41 -35.35 -20.52
N VAL A 142 -8.32 -36.11 -20.37
CA VAL A 142 -7.30 -35.86 -19.34
C VAL A 142 -6.53 -34.58 -19.65
N GLY A 143 -6.10 -34.36 -20.89
CA GLY A 143 -5.45 -33.12 -21.31
C GLY A 143 -6.35 -31.89 -21.11
N GLY A 144 -7.62 -31.98 -21.53
CA GLY A 144 -8.61 -30.92 -21.33
C GLY A 144 -8.93 -30.66 -19.85
N LEU A 145 -8.93 -31.69 -19.00
CA LEU A 145 -9.14 -31.53 -17.55
C LEU A 145 -7.90 -30.96 -16.84
N VAL A 146 -6.68 -31.32 -17.27
CA VAL A 146 -5.44 -30.69 -16.80
C VAL A 146 -5.41 -29.22 -17.22
N VAL A 147 -5.71 -28.90 -18.49
CA VAL A 147 -5.82 -27.50 -18.95
C VAL A 147 -6.89 -26.73 -18.19
N ALA A 148 -8.07 -27.30 -17.95
CA ALA A 148 -9.12 -26.64 -17.16
C ALA A 148 -8.72 -26.43 -15.69
N LEU A 149 -7.94 -27.34 -15.10
CA LEU A 149 -7.46 -27.22 -13.72
C LEU A 149 -6.30 -26.21 -13.63
N VAL A 150 -5.38 -26.20 -14.60
CA VAL A 150 -4.35 -25.15 -14.75
C VAL A 150 -5.01 -23.79 -14.93
N VAL A 151 -6.00 -23.64 -15.83
CA VAL A 151 -6.78 -22.40 -15.99
C VAL A 151 -7.45 -21.99 -14.67
N ALA A 152 -8.07 -22.92 -13.93
CA ALA A 152 -8.67 -22.60 -12.63
C ALA A 152 -7.64 -22.16 -11.58
N VAL A 153 -6.44 -22.75 -11.56
CA VAL A 153 -5.34 -22.36 -10.68
C VAL A 153 -4.73 -21.01 -11.09
N VAL A 154 -4.49 -20.78 -12.37
CA VAL A 154 -3.97 -19.52 -12.93
C VAL A 154 -4.96 -18.37 -12.70
N VAL A 155 -6.26 -18.60 -12.92
CA VAL A 155 -7.32 -17.67 -12.51
C VAL A 155 -7.30 -17.45 -11.00
N SER A 156 -7.09 -18.48 -10.17
CA SER A 156 -6.96 -18.30 -8.71
C SER A 156 -5.68 -17.55 -8.28
N MET A 157 -4.61 -17.59 -9.07
CA MET A 157 -3.38 -16.82 -8.80
C MET A 157 -3.49 -15.36 -9.25
N ILE A 158 -4.17 -15.08 -10.38
CA ILE A 158 -4.32 -13.73 -10.95
C ILE A 158 -5.51 -12.96 -10.34
N VAL A 159 -6.61 -13.65 -10.01
CA VAL A 159 -7.91 -13.02 -9.66
C VAL A 159 -8.16 -12.95 -8.14
N ARG A 160 -7.11 -13.08 -7.30
CA ARG A 160 -7.23 -12.86 -5.84
C ARG A 160 -7.37 -11.37 -5.50
N GLY A 161 -8.62 -10.91 -5.57
CA GLY A 161 -9.12 -9.72 -4.89
C GLY A 161 -10.57 -10.01 -4.44
N ASN A 162 -10.89 -9.78 -3.17
CA ASN A 162 -12.24 -10.02 -2.64
C ASN A 162 -13.23 -9.07 -3.32
N ARG A 163 -14.14 -9.60 -4.15
CA ARG A 163 -15.20 -8.83 -4.83
C ARG A 163 -16.44 -8.67 -3.92
N PRO A 164 -16.83 -7.45 -3.52
CA PRO A 164 -18.20 -7.16 -3.13
C PRO A 164 -19.03 -6.99 -4.41
N THR A 165 -19.98 -7.89 -4.68
CA THR A 165 -20.78 -7.84 -5.91
C THR A 165 -21.86 -6.75 -5.82
N THR A 166 -21.52 -5.53 -6.23
CA THR A 166 -22.49 -4.43 -6.40
C THR A 166 -22.81 -4.26 -7.89
N THR A 167 -24.04 -4.60 -8.29
CA THR A 167 -24.53 -4.43 -9.67
C THR A 167 -24.81 -2.95 -9.99
N PRO A 168 -24.17 -2.32 -10.99
CA PRO A 168 -24.53 -0.98 -11.42
C PRO A 168 -25.87 -0.98 -12.17
N ASN A 169 -26.72 0.01 -11.90
CA ASN A 169 -27.93 0.24 -12.70
C ASN A 169 -27.55 0.87 -14.05
N SER A 170 -27.83 0.19 -15.15
CA SER A 170 -27.60 0.72 -16.50
C SER A 170 -28.62 1.80 -16.84
N GLN A 171 -28.14 3.02 -17.12
CA GLN A 171 -28.90 4.08 -17.78
C GLN A 171 -28.19 4.48 -19.07
N SER A 172 -28.84 4.29 -20.22
CA SER A 172 -28.27 4.59 -21.53
C SER A 172 -28.38 6.08 -21.87
N PRO A 173 -27.27 6.76 -22.24
CA PRO A 173 -27.32 8.01 -22.99
C PRO A 173 -27.32 7.74 -24.50
N THR A 174 -28.24 8.36 -25.25
CA THR A 174 -28.29 8.29 -26.71
C THR A 174 -28.03 9.65 -27.34
N VAL A 175 -26.81 9.90 -27.84
CA VAL A 175 -26.55 10.78 -28.98
C VAL A 175 -25.36 10.24 -29.76
N SER A 176 -25.50 10.05 -31.07
CA SER A 176 -24.38 9.68 -31.94
C SER A 176 -23.49 10.88 -32.26
N THR A 177 -22.19 10.72 -32.04
CA THR A 177 -21.19 11.18 -33.01
C THR A 177 -20.49 9.95 -33.55
N SER A 178 -20.21 9.91 -34.86
CA SER A 178 -19.48 8.77 -35.43
C SER A 178 -18.07 8.77 -34.87
N PRO A 179 -17.58 7.67 -34.27
CA PRO A 179 -16.16 7.57 -33.99
C PRO A 179 -15.42 7.59 -35.33
N SER A 180 -14.50 8.55 -35.50
CA SER A 180 -13.39 8.34 -36.41
C SER A 180 -12.72 7.04 -36.00
N THR A 181 -12.55 6.11 -36.94
CA THR A 181 -11.92 4.81 -36.66
C THR A 181 -10.59 5.05 -35.94
N PRO A 182 -10.33 4.41 -34.78
CA PRO A 182 -9.00 4.42 -34.20
C PRO A 182 -8.00 3.96 -35.26
N PRO A 183 -6.80 4.55 -35.35
CA PRO A 183 -5.75 4.01 -36.21
C PRO A 183 -5.45 2.55 -35.82
N ASP A 184 -4.86 1.77 -36.74
CA ASP A 184 -4.40 0.39 -36.53
C ASP A 184 -3.18 0.29 -35.58
N ALA A 185 -3.27 0.99 -34.44
CA ALA A 185 -2.24 1.27 -33.44
C ALA A 185 -1.80 0.02 -32.67
N VAL A 186 -2.68 -0.96 -32.53
CA VAL A 186 -2.48 -2.24 -31.84
C VAL A 186 -3.34 -3.31 -32.54
N LEU A 187 -2.83 -4.53 -32.69
CA LEU A 187 -3.60 -5.71 -33.11
C LEU A 187 -3.41 -6.90 -32.13
N PRO A 188 -4.30 -7.91 -32.15
CA PRO A 188 -4.14 -9.16 -31.40
C PRO A 188 -2.84 -9.96 -31.66
N SER A 189 -2.13 -9.67 -32.75
CA SER A 189 -0.80 -10.19 -33.09
C SER A 189 0.31 -9.66 -32.18
N ASP A 190 0.12 -8.45 -31.67
CA ASP A 190 1.15 -7.69 -30.98
C ASP A 190 1.27 -8.16 -29.52
N LEU A 191 0.25 -8.87 -29.02
CA LEU A 191 0.29 -9.61 -27.75
C LEU A 191 1.30 -10.77 -27.79
N LEU A 192 1.95 -11.06 -26.66
CA LEU A 192 2.98 -12.11 -26.53
C LEU A 192 2.51 -13.51 -26.95
N THR A 193 3.43 -14.32 -27.48
CA THR A 193 3.22 -15.75 -27.77
C THR A 193 4.02 -16.64 -26.81
N PRO A 194 3.77 -17.95 -26.76
CA PRO A 194 4.58 -18.88 -25.96
C PRO A 194 6.07 -18.87 -26.31
N GLU A 195 6.45 -18.55 -27.56
CA GLU A 195 7.86 -18.43 -27.96
C GLU A 195 8.57 -17.24 -27.29
N ASP A 196 7.88 -16.10 -27.13
CA ASP A 196 8.46 -14.88 -26.54
C ASP A 196 8.90 -15.10 -25.07
N LEU A 197 8.23 -16.01 -24.35
CA LEU A 197 8.45 -16.29 -22.93
C LEU A 197 9.52 -17.37 -22.67
N GLY A 198 10.14 -17.94 -23.71
CA GLY A 198 11.08 -19.06 -23.59
C GLY A 198 12.37 -18.75 -22.81
N GLY A 199 12.73 -17.47 -22.64
CA GLY A 199 13.85 -17.03 -21.79
C GLY A 199 13.50 -16.95 -20.29
N ILE A 200 12.23 -16.80 -19.95
CA ILE A 200 11.75 -16.60 -18.56
C ILE A 200 11.60 -17.92 -17.81
N SER A 201 11.16 -18.98 -18.49
CA SER A 201 11.03 -20.32 -17.92
C SER A 201 11.17 -21.38 -18.99
N THR A 202 11.82 -22.49 -18.64
CA THR A 202 11.93 -23.70 -19.47
C THR A 202 10.65 -24.55 -19.47
N GLY A 203 9.63 -24.18 -18.69
CA GLY A 203 8.34 -24.85 -18.67
C GLY A 203 7.60 -24.75 -20.00
N THR A 204 6.70 -25.70 -20.28
CA THR A 204 5.91 -25.66 -21.52
C THR A 204 4.78 -24.63 -21.38
N TRP A 205 5.04 -23.42 -21.91
CA TRP A 205 4.09 -22.31 -21.97
C TRP A 205 2.89 -22.61 -22.87
N SER A 206 1.71 -22.14 -22.43
CA SER A 206 0.47 -22.18 -23.20
C SER A 206 -0.35 -20.91 -22.96
N VAL A 207 -1.18 -20.52 -23.93
CA VAL A 207 -2.10 -19.38 -23.78
C VAL A 207 -3.33 -19.84 -22.99
N THR A 208 -3.57 -19.23 -21.83
CA THR A 208 -4.71 -19.54 -20.95
C THR A 208 -5.94 -18.69 -21.23
N GLY A 209 -5.78 -17.53 -21.87
CA GLY A 209 -6.88 -16.63 -22.24
C GLY A 209 -6.43 -15.49 -23.16
N THR A 210 -7.36 -14.91 -23.92
CA THR A 210 -7.13 -13.69 -24.72
C THR A 210 -8.44 -12.93 -24.88
N THR A 211 -8.41 -11.61 -24.70
CA THR A 211 -9.58 -10.70 -24.69
C THR A 211 -9.26 -9.39 -25.44
N HIS A 212 -10.28 -8.73 -26.00
CA HIS A 212 -10.11 -7.64 -26.98
C HIS A 212 -10.92 -6.36 -26.69
N ALA A 213 -11.51 -6.27 -25.49
CA ALA A 213 -11.90 -5.01 -24.89
C ALA A 213 -11.56 -4.99 -23.39
N ALA A 214 -11.26 -3.82 -22.82
CA ALA A 214 -10.89 -3.67 -21.40
C ALA A 214 -11.94 -4.25 -20.44
N ALA A 215 -13.23 -4.13 -20.77
CA ALA A 215 -14.34 -4.68 -19.98
C ALA A 215 -14.45 -6.22 -20.00
N GLU A 216 -13.70 -6.91 -20.88
CA GLU A 216 -13.62 -8.37 -20.95
C GLU A 216 -12.47 -8.94 -20.11
N HIS A 217 -11.56 -8.10 -19.61
CA HIS A 217 -10.30 -8.55 -19.00
C HIS A 217 -10.54 -9.31 -17.68
N GLU A 218 -10.42 -10.64 -17.72
CA GLU A 218 -10.60 -11.49 -16.53
C GLU A 218 -9.41 -11.45 -15.57
N GLY A 219 -8.20 -11.27 -16.11
CA GLY A 219 -6.94 -11.15 -15.37
C GLY A 219 -6.60 -9.70 -15.02
N ARG A 220 -5.75 -9.52 -14.00
CA ARG A 220 -5.31 -8.22 -13.45
C ARG A 220 -3.81 -8.27 -13.17
N VAL A 221 -3.11 -7.16 -13.37
CA VAL A 221 -1.71 -6.97 -12.94
C VAL A 221 -1.65 -6.83 -11.42
N ALA A 222 -0.51 -7.11 -10.78
CA ALA A 222 -0.29 -6.80 -9.36
C ALA A 222 -0.58 -5.32 -9.03
N CYS A 223 -1.13 -5.04 -7.85
CA CYS A 223 -1.45 -3.69 -7.33
C CYS A 223 -2.60 -2.95 -8.06
N PHE A 224 -2.73 -3.18 -9.36
CA PHE A 224 -3.77 -2.67 -10.25
C PHE A 224 -5.19 -3.05 -9.77
N GLN A 225 -6.20 -2.25 -10.15
CA GLN A 225 -7.57 -2.31 -9.65
C GLN A 225 -8.55 -2.24 -10.83
N THR A 226 -9.69 -2.94 -10.78
CA THR A 226 -10.65 -3.10 -11.90
C THR A 226 -11.10 -1.82 -12.63
N HIS A 227 -10.87 -0.65 -12.05
CA HIS A 227 -10.92 0.65 -12.72
C HIS A 227 -9.63 1.46 -12.38
N GLU A 228 -8.51 1.15 -13.04
CA GLU A 228 -7.22 1.84 -12.82
C GLU A 228 -7.21 3.27 -13.37
N ASP A 229 -7.79 3.46 -14.57
CA ASP A 229 -7.54 4.64 -15.40
C ASP A 229 -8.76 5.59 -15.40
N ASP A 230 -8.55 6.89 -15.14
CA ASP A 230 -9.55 7.95 -15.39
C ASP A 230 -9.88 8.08 -16.90
N ALA A 231 -9.00 7.60 -17.77
CA ALA A 231 -9.15 7.62 -19.22
C ALA A 231 -9.39 6.20 -19.75
N ASN A 232 -10.54 5.98 -20.40
CA ASN A 232 -10.80 4.71 -21.07
C ASN A 232 -9.94 4.58 -22.34
N PRO A 233 -9.30 3.42 -22.59
CA PRO A 233 -8.57 3.18 -23.83
C PRO A 233 -9.51 3.09 -25.04
N THR A 234 -9.02 3.52 -26.20
CA THR A 234 -9.73 3.45 -27.50
C THR A 234 -9.66 2.06 -28.13
N PHE A 235 -8.61 1.30 -27.81
CA PHE A 235 -8.48 -0.14 -28.03
C PHE A 235 -7.71 -0.75 -26.86
N SER A 236 -8.09 -1.94 -26.41
CA SER A 236 -7.42 -2.61 -25.29
C SER A 236 -7.51 -4.12 -25.46
N ALA A 237 -6.36 -4.80 -25.38
CA ALA A 237 -6.30 -6.25 -25.51
C ALA A 237 -5.35 -6.85 -24.48
N GLN A 238 -5.69 -8.04 -23.99
CA GLN A 238 -4.95 -8.76 -22.95
C GLN A 238 -4.85 -10.24 -23.31
N ARG A 239 -3.72 -10.84 -22.95
CA ARG A 239 -3.48 -12.29 -23.05
C ARG A 239 -2.85 -12.78 -21.76
N THR A 240 -3.35 -13.89 -21.25
CA THR A 240 -2.72 -14.65 -20.16
C THR A 240 -2.06 -15.90 -20.72
N LEU A 241 -0.88 -16.22 -20.21
CA LEU A 241 -0.12 -17.42 -20.53
C LEU A 241 0.35 -18.08 -19.22
N ALA A 242 0.54 -19.39 -19.22
CA ALA A 242 1.12 -20.10 -18.09
C ALA A 242 1.92 -21.34 -18.55
N THR A 243 2.90 -21.73 -17.75
CA THR A 243 3.53 -23.05 -17.87
C THR A 243 2.65 -24.14 -17.27
N SER A 244 3.01 -25.40 -17.52
CA SER A 244 2.23 -26.59 -17.11
C SER A 244 2.91 -27.40 -15.99
N ASP A 245 3.83 -26.76 -15.26
CA ASP A 245 4.61 -27.35 -14.18
C ASP A 245 3.81 -27.41 -12.85
N GLU A 246 4.33 -28.14 -11.84
CA GLU A 246 3.67 -28.23 -10.52
C GLU A 246 3.62 -26.88 -9.78
N GLU A 247 4.60 -26.01 -10.01
CA GLU A 247 4.61 -24.62 -9.60
C GLU A 247 4.62 -23.74 -10.86
N PRO A 248 3.45 -23.41 -11.44
CA PRO A 248 3.39 -22.76 -12.75
C PRO A 248 3.89 -21.31 -12.67
N VAL A 249 4.71 -20.93 -13.66
CA VAL A 249 4.98 -19.52 -13.96
C VAL A 249 3.81 -19.02 -14.80
N ALA A 250 3.24 -17.86 -14.45
CA ALA A 250 2.15 -17.25 -15.20
C ALA A 250 2.53 -15.84 -15.67
N ALA A 251 2.01 -15.44 -16.82
CA ALA A 251 2.25 -14.15 -17.46
C ALA A 251 0.91 -13.51 -17.87
N LEU A 252 0.80 -12.21 -17.68
CA LEU A 252 -0.28 -11.38 -18.21
C LEU A 252 0.35 -10.24 -19.01
N HIS A 253 0.07 -10.21 -20.31
CA HIS A 253 0.43 -9.10 -21.19
C HIS A 253 -0.84 -8.35 -21.60
N ARG A 254 -0.86 -7.04 -21.38
CA ARG A 254 -1.96 -6.14 -21.75
C ARG A 254 -1.40 -4.94 -22.52
N VAL A 255 -2.09 -4.55 -23.59
CA VAL A 255 -1.76 -3.39 -24.41
C VAL A 255 -3.00 -2.52 -24.53
N ASP A 256 -2.87 -1.26 -24.14
CA ASP A 256 -3.92 -0.23 -24.16
C ASP A 256 -3.49 0.92 -25.10
N ALA A 257 -4.30 1.20 -26.11
CA ALA A 257 -4.17 2.40 -26.93
C ALA A 257 -5.11 3.50 -26.44
N TYR A 258 -4.65 4.74 -26.42
CA TYR A 258 -5.42 5.91 -25.98
C TYR A 258 -5.67 6.88 -27.14
N SER A 259 -6.45 7.93 -26.89
CA SER A 259 -6.81 8.93 -27.90
C SER A 259 -5.64 9.81 -28.37
N SER A 260 -4.56 9.89 -27.57
CA SER A 260 -3.35 10.66 -27.90
C SER A 260 -2.20 10.33 -26.93
N ALA A 261 -0.96 10.64 -27.34
CA ALA A 261 0.24 10.42 -26.52
C ALA A 261 0.20 11.11 -25.13
N PRO A 262 -0.30 12.35 -24.96
CA PRO A 262 -0.43 12.95 -23.62
C PRO A 262 -1.40 12.20 -22.69
N VAL A 263 -2.44 11.56 -23.24
CA VAL A 263 -3.37 10.73 -22.45
C VAL A 263 -2.71 9.40 -22.06
N ALA A 264 -2.00 8.76 -23.00
CA ALA A 264 -1.21 7.57 -22.73
C ALA A 264 -0.14 7.83 -21.65
N LYS A 265 0.54 8.98 -21.71
CA LYS A 265 1.54 9.39 -20.71
C LYS A 265 0.93 9.60 -19.32
N ALA A 266 -0.20 10.29 -19.21
CA ALA A 266 -0.89 10.48 -17.93
C ALA A 266 -1.31 9.13 -17.30
N VAL A 267 -1.74 8.17 -18.12
CA VAL A 267 -2.09 6.81 -17.65
C VAL A 267 -0.84 5.99 -17.28
N TYR A 268 0.24 6.08 -18.05
CA TYR A 268 1.54 5.47 -17.70
C TYR A 268 2.05 5.99 -16.34
N GLU A 269 1.99 7.30 -16.11
CA GLU A 269 2.40 7.93 -14.85
C GLU A 269 1.49 7.52 -13.68
N ALA A 270 0.16 7.47 -13.88
CA ALA A 270 -0.79 7.00 -12.86
C ALA A 270 -0.57 5.52 -12.50
N ARG A 271 -0.36 4.65 -13.49
CA ARG A 271 -0.07 3.23 -13.28
C ARG A 271 1.27 3.00 -12.59
N LEU A 272 2.29 3.80 -12.92
CA LEU A 272 3.58 3.77 -12.23
C LEU A 272 3.45 4.17 -10.76
N ALA A 273 2.61 5.17 -10.46
CA ALA A 273 2.29 5.57 -9.08
C ALA A 273 1.51 4.47 -8.31
N ILE A 274 0.58 3.76 -8.97
CA ILE A 274 -0.14 2.61 -8.39
C ILE A 274 0.84 1.47 -8.02
N LEU A 275 1.83 1.17 -8.86
CA LEU A 275 2.87 0.18 -8.55
C LEU A 275 3.80 0.65 -7.43
N ALA A 276 4.23 1.92 -7.47
CA ALA A 276 5.13 2.51 -6.48
C ALA A 276 4.49 2.68 -5.09
N ASN A 277 3.16 2.75 -5.02
CA ASN A 277 2.35 2.81 -3.80
C ASN A 277 1.39 1.59 -3.70
N CYS A 278 1.91 0.40 -4.01
CA CYS A 278 1.11 -0.83 -4.05
C CYS A 278 0.33 -1.04 -2.75
N SER A 279 -1.00 -0.98 -2.83
CA SER A 279 -1.91 -1.03 -1.66
C SER A 279 -2.53 -2.41 -1.43
N GLU A 280 -2.24 -3.37 -2.31
CA GLU A 280 -2.65 -4.76 -2.16
C GLU A 280 -1.91 -5.44 -1.01
N VAL A 281 -2.62 -6.32 -0.30
CA VAL A 281 -2.08 -7.04 0.86
C VAL A 281 -1.90 -8.50 0.44
N PRO A 282 -0.70 -9.09 0.54
CA PRO A 282 0.46 -8.63 1.30
C PRO A 282 1.67 -8.18 0.46
N ALA A 283 1.57 -7.06 -0.26
CA ALA A 283 2.66 -6.55 -1.09
C ALA A 283 3.85 -5.99 -0.29
N LEU A 284 5.05 -6.33 -0.74
CA LEU A 284 6.34 -5.72 -0.38
C LEU A 284 7.08 -5.31 -1.67
N LEU A 285 7.47 -4.04 -1.78
CA LEU A 285 8.23 -3.52 -2.91
C LEU A 285 9.71 -3.87 -2.74
N SER A 286 10.18 -4.86 -3.50
CA SER A 286 11.56 -5.38 -3.36
C SER A 286 12.58 -4.57 -4.18
N GLY A 287 12.27 -4.23 -5.43
CA GLY A 287 13.18 -3.51 -6.32
C GLY A 287 12.48 -2.88 -7.52
N ALA A 288 13.23 -2.10 -8.29
CA ALA A 288 12.84 -1.54 -9.58
C ALA A 288 14.05 -1.48 -10.51
N ASP A 289 13.79 -1.53 -11.82
CA ASP A 289 14.81 -1.49 -12.85
C ASP A 289 14.47 -0.45 -13.93
N GLU A 290 15.49 0.26 -14.37
CA GLU A 290 15.49 1.14 -15.53
C GLU A 290 15.70 0.27 -16.78
N VAL A 291 14.77 0.35 -17.75
CA VAL A 291 14.83 -0.41 -19.00
C VAL A 291 15.06 0.57 -20.15
N THR A 292 16.29 0.61 -20.66
CA THR A 292 16.67 1.44 -21.81
C THR A 292 16.62 0.66 -23.11
N GLY A 293 16.40 1.34 -24.23
CA GLY A 293 16.47 0.73 -25.57
C GLY A 293 15.24 -0.07 -26.00
N LEU A 294 14.35 -0.46 -25.07
CA LEU A 294 13.09 -1.14 -25.40
C LEU A 294 12.05 -0.17 -25.96
N ALA A 295 11.77 0.93 -25.26
CA ALA A 295 10.73 1.92 -25.60
C ALA A 295 11.17 3.34 -25.21
N PRO A 296 10.48 4.41 -25.69
CA PRO A 296 10.78 5.79 -25.29
C PRO A 296 10.71 6.06 -23.78
N GLU A 297 9.73 5.48 -23.09
CA GLU A 297 9.70 5.41 -21.62
C GLU A 297 9.36 3.97 -21.19
N ALA A 298 10.14 3.40 -20.27
CA ALA A 298 9.88 2.08 -19.69
C ALA A 298 10.36 2.02 -18.23
N SER A 299 9.56 1.37 -17.38
CA SER A 299 9.83 1.18 -15.95
C SER A 299 9.50 -0.25 -15.53
N GLN A 300 10.38 -0.86 -14.74
CA GLN A 300 10.12 -2.18 -14.15
C GLN A 300 10.06 -2.10 -12.62
N LEU A 301 9.16 -2.85 -11.99
CA LEU A 301 9.05 -3.01 -10.55
C LEU A 301 8.89 -4.48 -10.16
N THR A 302 9.49 -4.87 -9.04
CA THR A 302 9.36 -6.22 -8.47
C THR A 302 8.61 -6.17 -7.14
N ILE A 303 7.38 -6.67 -7.14
CA ILE A 303 6.49 -6.76 -5.97
C ILE A 303 6.51 -8.20 -5.43
N VAL A 304 6.53 -8.36 -4.11
CA VAL A 304 6.45 -9.66 -3.44
C VAL A 304 5.16 -9.74 -2.63
N PHE A 305 4.27 -10.67 -2.97
CA PHE A 305 3.18 -11.05 -2.09
C PHE A 305 3.67 -12.07 -1.08
N GLN A 306 3.88 -11.61 0.15
CA GLN A 306 4.38 -12.39 1.28
C GLN A 306 3.32 -13.37 1.85
N GLU A 307 2.86 -14.33 1.03
CA GLU A 307 1.99 -15.46 1.45
C GLU A 307 2.77 -16.46 2.34
N ASN A 308 2.30 -17.71 2.48
CA ASN A 308 3.06 -18.79 3.16
C ASN A 308 4.27 -19.27 2.32
N LYS A 309 4.25 -19.00 1.01
CA LYS A 309 5.39 -19.06 0.10
C LYS A 309 5.32 -17.81 -0.75
N ASP A 310 6.34 -16.96 -0.67
CA ASP A 310 6.39 -15.67 -1.35
C ASP A 310 6.11 -15.82 -2.86
N ARG A 311 5.17 -15.04 -3.39
CA ARG A 311 4.88 -14.94 -4.82
C ARG A 311 5.40 -13.61 -5.34
N TYR A 312 6.35 -13.67 -6.27
CA TYR A 312 6.98 -12.51 -6.87
C TYR A 312 6.25 -12.15 -8.16
N HIS A 313 5.89 -10.88 -8.32
CA HIS A 313 5.41 -10.29 -9.56
C HIS A 313 6.48 -9.33 -10.08
N THR A 314 6.93 -9.57 -11.31
CA THR A 314 7.90 -8.73 -12.00
C THR A 314 7.12 -8.01 -13.10
N VAL A 315 6.89 -6.71 -12.91
CA VAL A 315 5.97 -5.90 -13.72
C VAL A 315 6.77 -4.90 -14.54
N LEU A 316 6.72 -5.02 -15.86
CA LEU A 316 7.33 -4.11 -16.82
C LEU A 316 6.24 -3.31 -17.55
N LEU A 317 6.30 -1.99 -17.41
CA LEU A 317 5.39 -1.02 -18.02
C LEU A 317 6.17 -0.22 -19.07
N THR A 318 5.65 -0.07 -20.30
CA THR A 318 6.24 0.81 -21.33
C THR A 318 5.21 1.74 -21.96
N LEU A 319 5.69 2.89 -22.45
CA LEU A 319 4.93 3.91 -23.16
C LEU A 319 5.61 4.21 -24.50
N SER A 320 4.83 4.19 -25.58
CA SER A 320 5.30 4.42 -26.95
C SER A 320 4.18 5.09 -27.76
N GLY A 321 4.38 6.32 -28.22
CA GLY A 321 3.34 7.09 -28.91
C GLY A 321 2.07 7.21 -28.06
N ALA A 322 0.94 6.74 -28.58
CA ALA A 322 -0.35 6.72 -27.88
C ALA A 322 -0.67 5.36 -27.20
N VAL A 323 0.30 4.47 -27.05
CA VAL A 323 0.13 3.11 -26.51
C VAL A 323 0.90 2.94 -25.20
N VAL A 324 0.23 2.34 -24.21
CA VAL A 324 0.83 1.80 -22.99
C VAL A 324 0.73 0.28 -23.05
N GLN A 325 1.82 -0.43 -22.80
CA GLN A 325 1.79 -1.87 -22.57
C GLN A 325 2.33 -2.24 -21.20
N VAL A 326 1.80 -3.32 -20.64
CA VAL A 326 2.23 -3.88 -19.36
C VAL A 326 2.38 -5.40 -19.46
N LEU A 327 3.49 -5.91 -18.94
CA LEU A 327 3.76 -7.32 -18.75
C LEU A 327 3.97 -7.58 -17.25
N ASP A 328 3.08 -8.34 -16.64
CA ASP A 328 3.25 -8.89 -15.30
C ASP A 328 3.58 -10.38 -15.42
N VAL A 329 4.72 -10.81 -14.88
CA VAL A 329 5.06 -12.23 -14.76
C VAL A 329 5.23 -12.61 -13.30
N THR A 330 4.50 -13.65 -12.92
CA THR A 330 4.38 -14.12 -11.55
C THR A 330 4.85 -15.56 -11.36
N GLN A 331 5.64 -15.78 -10.30
CA GLN A 331 6.12 -17.11 -9.89
C GLN A 331 6.37 -17.16 -8.38
N ALA A 332 6.60 -18.36 -7.84
CA ALA A 332 6.82 -18.56 -6.41
C ALA A 332 8.31 -18.70 -6.05
N GLY A 333 8.72 -18.12 -4.91
CA GLY A 333 10.04 -18.33 -4.30
C GLY A 333 11.18 -17.41 -4.78
N SER A 334 11.12 -16.86 -5.99
CA SER A 334 12.11 -15.87 -6.49
C SER A 334 11.51 -14.97 -7.57
N PRO A 335 12.02 -13.73 -7.77
CA PRO A 335 11.61 -12.89 -8.90
C PRO A 335 12.07 -13.49 -10.23
N VAL A 336 11.48 -13.00 -11.33
CA VAL A 336 11.99 -13.27 -12.68
C VAL A 336 13.18 -12.37 -12.96
N ASP A 337 14.09 -12.81 -13.81
CA ASP A 337 15.22 -12.00 -14.27
C ASP A 337 14.75 -10.75 -15.06
N PRO A 338 15.16 -9.53 -14.66
CA PRO A 338 14.81 -8.28 -15.34
C PRO A 338 15.11 -8.24 -16.84
N GLU A 339 16.28 -8.75 -17.25
CA GLU A 339 16.71 -8.70 -18.65
C GLU A 339 15.88 -9.64 -19.53
N SER A 340 15.53 -10.82 -18.99
CA SER A 340 14.62 -11.79 -19.61
C SER A 340 13.20 -11.24 -19.80
N LEU A 341 12.70 -10.41 -18.87
CA LEU A 341 11.39 -9.79 -18.97
C LEU A 341 11.33 -8.71 -20.07
N ALA A 342 12.36 -7.85 -20.13
CA ALA A 342 12.50 -6.86 -21.21
C ALA A 342 12.71 -7.53 -22.58
N THR A 343 13.48 -8.62 -22.62
CA THR A 343 13.70 -9.42 -23.83
C THR A 343 12.38 -9.95 -24.39
N ALA A 344 11.50 -10.52 -23.55
CA ALA A 344 10.21 -11.06 -23.98
C ALA A 344 9.30 -10.01 -24.66
N LEU A 345 9.30 -8.75 -24.20
CA LEU A 345 8.54 -7.67 -24.83
C LEU A 345 9.11 -7.20 -26.19
N THR A 346 10.33 -7.57 -26.57
CA THR A 346 11.01 -6.99 -27.74
C THR A 346 10.25 -7.20 -29.06
N ARG A 347 9.64 -8.37 -29.29
CA ARG A 347 8.82 -8.61 -30.48
C ARG A 347 7.55 -7.76 -30.48
N SER A 348 6.85 -7.69 -29.34
CA SER A 348 5.64 -6.89 -29.16
C SER A 348 5.93 -5.41 -29.41
N GLN A 349 6.93 -4.87 -28.72
CA GLN A 349 7.31 -3.47 -28.81
C GLN A 349 7.81 -3.09 -30.20
N THR A 350 8.49 -3.98 -30.94
CA THR A 350 8.81 -3.74 -32.36
C THR A 350 7.55 -3.49 -33.19
N GLN A 351 6.55 -4.38 -33.08
CA GLN A 351 5.29 -4.28 -33.83
C GLN A 351 4.47 -3.05 -33.43
N LEU A 352 4.49 -2.67 -32.15
CA LEU A 352 3.86 -1.44 -31.67
C LEU A 352 4.58 -0.18 -32.17
N SER A 353 5.92 -0.14 -32.10
CA SER A 353 6.72 0.99 -32.59
C SER A 353 6.51 1.23 -34.09
N GLU A 354 6.51 0.18 -34.91
CA GLU A 354 6.21 0.27 -36.35
C GLU A 354 4.84 0.91 -36.64
N ARG A 355 3.81 0.62 -35.82
CA ARG A 355 2.46 1.20 -35.94
C ARG A 355 2.38 2.64 -35.48
N GLN A 356 3.11 3.01 -34.42
CA GLN A 356 3.13 4.37 -33.90
C GLN A 356 4.02 5.32 -34.74
N GLY A 357 4.93 4.77 -35.57
CA GLY A 357 5.98 5.54 -36.23
C GLY A 357 7.14 5.89 -35.29
N GLU A 358 7.25 5.15 -34.18
CA GLU A 358 8.28 5.32 -33.14
C GLU A 358 9.52 4.47 -33.44
N PRO A 359 10.68 4.72 -32.80
CA PRO A 359 11.84 3.86 -32.91
C PRO A 359 11.55 2.42 -32.48
N ALA A 360 12.01 1.45 -33.26
CA ALA A 360 12.00 0.04 -32.87
C ALA A 360 13.03 -0.22 -31.73
N PRO A 361 12.82 -1.27 -30.91
CA PRO A 361 13.78 -1.67 -29.89
C PRO A 361 15.21 -1.82 -30.43
N SER A 362 16.17 -1.24 -29.72
CA SER A 362 17.60 -1.30 -30.07
C SER A 362 18.46 -1.15 -28.82
N ASP A 363 19.54 -1.93 -28.73
CA ASP A 363 20.45 -1.97 -27.58
C ASP A 363 19.73 -2.05 -26.22
N VAL A 364 18.72 -2.95 -26.15
CA VAL A 364 17.91 -3.18 -24.94
C VAL A 364 18.82 -3.56 -23.78
N ALA A 365 18.75 -2.78 -22.69
CA ALA A 365 19.55 -3.00 -21.50
C ALA A 365 18.74 -2.67 -20.25
N VAL A 366 18.91 -3.48 -19.21
CA VAL A 366 18.19 -3.38 -17.93
C VAL A 366 19.17 -3.14 -16.80
N LYS A 367 18.80 -2.23 -15.88
CA LYS A 367 19.69 -1.81 -14.78
C LYS A 367 18.89 -1.49 -13.52
N ALA A 368 19.24 -2.13 -12.42
CA ALA A 368 18.68 -1.83 -11.10
C ALA A 368 18.73 -0.33 -10.79
N THR A 369 17.58 0.22 -10.41
CA THR A 369 17.37 1.64 -10.14
C THR A 369 16.60 1.83 -8.83
N PHE A 370 16.24 3.07 -8.52
CA PHE A 370 15.44 3.39 -7.34
C PHE A 370 13.96 3.11 -7.59
N LEU A 371 13.22 2.65 -6.57
CA LEU A 371 11.75 2.65 -6.64
C LEU A 371 11.26 4.06 -7.00
N PRO A 372 10.24 4.22 -7.87
CA PRO A 372 9.63 5.52 -8.10
C PRO A 372 9.07 6.13 -6.80
N PRO A 373 8.95 7.46 -6.70
CA PRO A 373 8.26 8.12 -5.60
C PRO A 373 6.85 7.55 -5.38
N ALA A 374 6.45 7.45 -4.11
CA ALA A 374 5.11 7.06 -3.70
C ALA A 374 4.43 8.24 -2.98
N ASP A 375 3.10 8.25 -2.93
CA ASP A 375 2.34 9.24 -2.17
C ASP A 375 2.03 8.73 -0.75
N PRO A 376 2.35 9.48 0.33
CA PRO A 376 2.92 10.83 0.35
C PRO A 376 4.44 10.84 0.11
N ALA A 377 4.87 11.72 -0.81
CA ALA A 377 6.29 11.87 -1.15
C ALA A 377 7.15 12.20 0.09
N GLY A 378 8.33 11.59 0.17
CA GLY A 378 9.24 11.74 1.32
C GLY A 378 9.09 10.71 2.44
N TRP A 379 8.12 9.80 2.37
CA TRP A 379 7.74 8.86 3.45
C TRP A 379 7.75 7.39 3.02
N LEU A 380 7.83 6.49 4.01
CA LEU A 380 7.46 5.08 3.81
C LEU A 380 5.98 4.93 3.44
N VAL A 381 5.67 3.88 2.68
CA VAL A 381 4.29 3.41 2.43
C VAL A 381 4.10 2.00 3.00
N PRO A 382 2.86 1.48 3.20
CA PRO A 382 2.64 0.16 3.81
C PRO A 382 3.40 -0.99 3.13
N SER A 383 3.59 -0.93 1.81
CA SER A 383 4.33 -1.93 1.02
C SER A 383 5.84 -1.68 0.96
N ASP A 384 6.38 -0.71 1.70
CA ASP A 384 7.81 -0.64 2.04
C ASP A 384 8.17 -1.48 3.27
N LEU A 385 7.18 -1.92 4.05
CA LEU A 385 7.36 -2.59 5.33
C LEU A 385 7.17 -4.11 5.22
N PRO A 386 8.19 -4.94 5.50
CA PRO A 386 8.03 -6.39 5.46
C PRO A 386 7.13 -6.89 6.60
N ARG A 387 6.48 -8.03 6.39
CA ARG A 387 5.80 -8.79 7.44
C ARG A 387 6.79 -9.37 8.45
N ILE A 388 6.30 -9.58 9.68
CA ILE A 388 7.05 -10.27 10.75
C ILE A 388 6.84 -11.78 10.68
N ARG A 389 5.60 -12.23 10.42
CA ARG A 389 5.25 -13.64 10.19
C ARG A 389 4.80 -13.85 8.74
N ALA A 390 5.22 -14.95 8.12
CA ALA A 390 4.79 -15.30 6.76
C ALA A 390 3.26 -15.51 6.71
N GLY A 391 2.60 -15.13 5.61
CA GLY A 391 1.16 -15.29 5.44
C GLY A 391 0.26 -14.33 6.26
N LEU A 392 0.74 -13.74 7.36
CA LEU A 392 -0.04 -12.97 8.33
C LEU A 392 0.39 -11.49 8.44
N GLY A 393 -0.56 -10.62 8.78
CA GLY A 393 -0.28 -9.20 9.03
C GLY A 393 -0.58 -8.25 7.87
N ARG A 394 -1.17 -7.10 8.17
CA ARG A 394 -1.41 -5.98 7.27
C ARG A 394 -0.87 -4.72 7.92
N TRP A 395 0.08 -4.06 7.26
CA TRP A 395 0.47 -2.69 7.62
C TRP A 395 -0.64 -1.70 7.23
N ASN A 396 -0.96 -0.79 8.13
CA ASN A 396 -1.92 0.30 7.92
C ASN A 396 -1.23 1.60 8.34
N MET A 397 -1.27 2.61 7.48
CA MET A 397 -0.60 3.89 7.67
C MET A 397 -1.60 4.95 8.12
N THR A 398 -1.28 5.66 9.20
CA THR A 398 -1.83 6.99 9.47
C THR A 398 -0.96 7.99 8.71
N PRO A 399 -1.51 8.77 7.75
CA PRO A 399 -0.73 9.69 6.93
C PRO A 399 -0.01 10.77 7.75
N PRO A 400 1.01 11.45 7.18
CA PRO A 400 1.83 12.42 7.87
C PRO A 400 1.02 13.55 8.51
N GLY A 401 0.98 13.55 9.85
CA GLY A 401 0.37 14.60 10.66
C GLY A 401 1.41 15.39 11.45
N PRO A 402 0.98 16.35 12.29
CA PRO A 402 1.84 16.98 13.27
C PRO A 402 2.46 15.93 14.19
N LEU A 403 3.76 16.04 14.49
CA LEU A 403 4.44 15.13 15.39
C LEU A 403 3.87 15.23 16.81
N VAL A 404 3.41 14.11 17.36
CA VAL A 404 2.79 13.99 18.69
C VAL A 404 3.48 12.97 19.59
N SER A 405 4.31 12.09 19.02
CA SER A 405 5.03 11.05 19.77
C SER A 405 5.94 11.67 20.84
N PRO A 406 5.86 11.22 22.11
CA PRO A 406 6.74 11.69 23.18
C PRO A 406 8.18 11.18 23.04
N GLY A 407 8.42 10.25 22.11
CA GLY A 407 9.65 9.47 22.03
C GLY A 407 9.72 8.38 23.09
N MET A 408 10.80 7.59 23.05
CA MET A 408 11.02 6.47 23.96
C MET A 408 11.76 6.87 25.25
N GLY A 409 12.14 8.14 25.40
CA GLY A 409 12.78 8.73 26.58
C GLY A 409 14.32 8.71 26.56
N CYS A 410 14.94 8.03 25.59
CA CYS A 410 16.39 8.02 25.41
C CYS A 410 16.92 9.21 24.61
N GLU A 411 16.07 9.94 23.88
CA GLU A 411 16.44 10.99 22.92
C GLU A 411 17.09 12.22 23.57
N ASN A 412 17.02 12.36 24.90
CA ASN A 412 17.59 13.47 25.67
C ASN A 412 17.10 14.87 25.23
N MET A 413 15.96 14.92 24.54
CA MET A 413 15.31 16.13 24.07
C MET A 413 13.82 15.87 23.82
N THR A 414 12.99 16.88 24.03
CA THR A 414 11.55 16.82 23.76
C THR A 414 11.30 16.96 22.27
N LEU A 415 11.00 15.86 21.57
CA LEU A 415 10.93 15.84 20.09
C LEU A 415 9.96 16.88 19.52
N VAL A 416 8.78 17.03 20.11
CA VAL A 416 7.75 18.02 19.71
C VAL A 416 8.20 19.49 19.75
N SER A 417 9.20 19.84 20.57
CA SER A 417 9.52 21.25 20.88
C SER A 417 11.01 21.60 20.90
N THR A 418 11.90 20.62 20.67
CA THR A 418 13.35 20.87 20.63
C THR A 418 13.73 21.79 19.46
N GLY A 419 14.59 22.78 19.72
CA GLY A 419 14.94 23.82 18.75
C GLY A 419 15.81 23.31 17.59
N GLY A 420 15.64 23.93 16.42
CA GLY A 420 16.36 23.59 15.19
C GLY A 420 15.41 23.32 14.01
N PRO A 421 14.57 22.28 14.07
CA PRO A 421 13.60 21.99 13.02
C PRO A 421 12.57 23.11 12.85
N LYS A 422 12.21 23.42 11.60
CA LYS A 422 11.09 24.27 11.20
C LYS A 422 9.77 23.54 11.45
N THR A 423 9.60 22.42 10.76
CA THR A 423 8.45 21.53 10.82
C THR A 423 8.81 20.26 11.58
N ARG A 424 7.79 19.56 12.10
CA ARG A 424 7.89 18.26 12.79
C ARG A 424 6.66 17.47 12.39
N THR A 425 6.85 16.39 11.66
CA THR A 425 5.78 15.56 11.11
C THR A 425 5.99 14.11 11.49
N GLN A 426 4.90 13.35 11.55
CA GLN A 426 4.89 11.95 11.95
C GLN A 426 3.87 11.16 11.13
N ALA A 427 4.28 10.01 10.62
CA ALA A 427 3.40 8.97 10.12
C ALA A 427 3.51 7.75 11.05
N THR A 428 2.40 7.06 11.29
CA THR A 428 2.36 5.91 12.21
C THR A 428 1.81 4.69 11.48
N PHE A 429 2.58 3.61 11.50
CA PHE A 429 2.28 2.35 10.83
C PHE A 429 1.97 1.29 11.88
N LEU A 430 0.76 0.72 11.80
CA LEU A 430 0.28 -0.32 12.71
C LEU A 430 0.02 -1.61 11.95
N MET A 431 0.45 -2.72 12.53
CA MET A 431 0.13 -4.05 12.04
C MET A 431 -1.26 -4.46 12.55
N THR A 432 -2.09 -5.01 11.67
CA THR A 432 -3.37 -5.66 12.00
C THR A 432 -3.45 -7.01 11.26
N GLN A 433 -4.52 -7.79 11.42
CA GLN A 433 -4.69 -9.08 10.71
C GLN A 433 -3.55 -10.10 10.94
N ASP A 434 -2.98 -10.03 12.15
CA ASP A 434 -1.99 -10.95 12.71
C ASP A 434 -2.33 -11.07 14.20
N ASP A 435 -2.50 -12.29 14.70
CA ASP A 435 -3.03 -12.61 16.03
C ASP A 435 -1.96 -12.77 17.14
N GLU A 436 -0.67 -12.67 16.79
CA GLU A 436 0.45 -12.62 17.74
C GLU A 436 1.08 -11.22 17.82
N THR A 437 0.58 -10.26 17.04
CA THR A 437 1.00 -8.84 17.08
C THR A 437 0.69 -8.24 18.45
N PRO A 438 1.71 -7.77 19.20
CA PRO A 438 1.48 -7.06 20.47
C PRO A 438 0.70 -5.77 20.27
N ASP A 439 -0.18 -5.40 21.20
CA ASP A 439 -0.96 -4.13 21.18
C ASP A 439 -0.09 -2.86 21.04
N THR A 440 1.20 -2.96 21.39
CA THR A 440 2.18 -1.88 21.32
C THR A 440 3.04 -1.92 20.06
N PHE A 441 2.93 -2.95 19.21
CA PHE A 441 3.79 -3.09 18.04
C PHE A 441 3.38 -2.14 16.91
N GLY A 442 4.37 -1.40 16.40
CA GLY A 442 4.19 -0.44 15.34
C GLY A 442 5.46 0.39 15.11
N LEU A 443 5.40 1.22 14.07
CA LEU A 443 6.48 2.11 13.65
C LEU A 443 5.95 3.55 13.61
N ASP A 444 6.53 4.44 14.40
CA ASP A 444 6.44 5.88 14.19
C ASP A 444 7.60 6.30 13.28
N GLU A 445 7.31 6.79 12.06
CA GLU A 445 8.28 7.52 11.25
C GLU A 445 8.13 9.01 11.55
N MET A 446 9.24 9.68 11.87
CA MET A 446 9.28 11.09 12.22
C MET A 446 10.23 11.83 11.28
N ARG A 447 9.77 12.95 10.69
CA ARG A 447 10.60 13.85 9.88
C ARG A 447 10.76 15.21 10.56
N PHE A 448 11.99 15.71 10.53
CA PHE A 448 12.39 17.00 11.09
C PHE A 448 13.10 17.81 10.00
N GLU A 449 12.42 18.80 9.41
CA GLU A 449 12.99 19.61 8.32
C GLU A 449 13.69 20.85 8.87
N PHE A 450 14.88 21.16 8.34
CA PHE A 450 15.68 22.31 8.73
C PHE A 450 15.78 23.33 7.59
N SER A 451 16.35 24.51 7.88
CA SER A 451 16.60 25.52 6.84
C SER A 451 17.87 25.25 6.02
N LYS A 452 18.74 24.37 6.52
CA LYS A 452 20.09 24.08 6.01
C LYS A 452 20.50 22.68 6.49
N GLU A 453 21.38 22.03 5.73
CA GLU A 453 21.90 20.69 6.00
C GLU A 453 22.69 20.59 7.31
N LYS A 454 23.68 21.46 7.54
CA LYS A 454 24.54 21.38 8.75
C LYS A 454 23.76 21.40 10.09
N PRO A 455 22.68 22.18 10.26
CA PRO A 455 21.78 22.05 11.41
C PRO A 455 21.02 20.70 11.51
N ALA A 456 20.69 20.06 10.39
CA ALA A 456 20.05 18.74 10.35
C ALA A 456 21.06 17.63 10.74
N ASP A 457 22.24 17.64 10.14
CA ASP A 457 23.39 16.80 10.50
C ASP A 457 23.69 16.85 12.01
N ALA A 458 23.94 18.05 12.55
CA ALA A 458 24.17 18.24 13.98
C ALA A 458 23.00 17.81 14.89
N PHE A 459 21.77 17.75 14.37
CA PHE A 459 20.62 17.20 15.09
C PHE A 459 20.59 15.67 15.06
N ALA A 460 20.88 15.06 13.90
CA ALA A 460 20.98 13.61 13.73
C ALA A 460 22.14 13.02 14.55
N GLU A 461 23.31 13.68 14.58
CA GLU A 461 24.43 13.33 15.47
C GLU A 461 23.99 13.35 16.94
N LYS A 462 23.41 14.47 17.39
CA LYS A 462 22.94 14.68 18.77
C LYS A 462 21.89 13.65 19.18
N LEU A 463 20.95 13.30 18.30
CA LEU A 463 19.92 12.29 18.54
C LEU A 463 20.55 10.90 18.65
N GLY A 464 21.37 10.49 17.68
CA GLY A 464 22.04 9.19 17.70
C GLY A 464 22.97 9.02 18.91
N ASP A 465 23.66 10.06 19.34
CA ASP A 465 24.54 10.01 20.52
C ASP A 465 23.77 10.10 21.85
N ALA A 466 22.60 10.75 21.88
CA ALA A 466 21.66 10.62 22.99
C ALA A 466 21.20 9.16 23.15
N LEU A 467 20.74 8.52 22.07
CA LEU A 467 20.34 7.11 22.04
C LEU A 467 21.49 6.18 22.49
N LYS A 468 22.66 6.28 21.85
CA LYS A 468 23.89 5.54 22.18
C LYS A 468 24.30 5.67 23.65
N SER A 469 24.13 6.86 24.22
CA SER A 469 24.48 7.16 25.62
C SER A 469 23.38 6.84 26.64
N CYS A 470 22.18 6.41 26.21
CA CYS A 470 21.02 6.29 27.11
C CYS A 470 21.25 5.37 28.32
N LYS A 471 22.00 4.27 28.15
CA LYS A 471 22.43 3.39 29.26
C LYS A 471 23.28 4.05 30.35
N LYS A 472 23.78 5.28 30.14
CA LYS A 472 24.45 6.12 31.16
C LYS A 472 23.49 7.04 31.93
N ARG A 473 22.27 7.25 31.42
CA ARG A 473 21.27 8.21 31.94
C ARG A 473 19.98 7.52 32.43
N SER A 474 19.67 6.34 31.90
CA SER A 474 18.54 5.50 32.30
C SER A 474 19.06 4.18 32.89
N THR A 475 18.93 4.04 34.22
CA THR A 475 19.37 2.85 34.96
C THR A 475 18.67 1.59 34.45
N GLY A 476 19.44 0.55 34.15
CA GLY A 476 18.93 -0.74 33.66
C GLY A 476 18.65 -0.79 32.15
N SER A 477 18.61 0.34 31.44
CA SER A 477 18.45 0.36 29.98
C SER A 477 19.66 -0.27 29.27
N LYS A 478 19.40 -1.23 28.38
CA LYS A 478 20.40 -1.84 27.50
C LYS A 478 20.36 -1.13 26.15
N VAL A 479 21.54 -0.76 25.63
CA VAL A 479 21.68 -0.09 24.32
C VAL A 479 22.74 -0.82 23.49
N GLN A 480 22.29 -1.35 22.35
CA GLN A 480 23.10 -1.86 21.25
C GLN A 480 22.96 -0.88 20.07
N GLU A 481 24.08 -0.38 19.56
CA GLU A 481 24.15 0.24 18.24
C GLU A 481 24.55 -0.88 17.27
N LEU A 482 23.85 -0.98 16.14
CA LEU A 482 24.17 -1.94 15.07
C LEU A 482 25.19 -1.32 14.10
N GLU A 483 25.52 -2.04 13.02
CA GLU A 483 26.30 -1.47 11.93
C GLU A 483 25.54 -0.31 11.26
N LYS A 484 26.28 0.67 10.72
CA LYS A 484 25.67 1.80 10.02
C LYS A 484 25.34 1.38 8.58
N VAL A 485 24.13 1.68 8.15
CA VAL A 485 23.70 1.40 6.77
C VAL A 485 24.00 2.62 5.90
N THR A 486 24.87 2.49 4.91
CA THR A 486 25.11 3.54 3.90
C THR A 486 24.30 3.23 2.64
N THR A 487 23.31 4.07 2.38
CA THR A 487 22.36 3.95 1.26
C THR A 487 22.76 4.94 0.17
N THR A 488 22.76 4.50 -1.09
CA THR A 488 22.84 5.44 -2.23
C THR A 488 21.43 5.88 -2.59
N THR A 489 21.24 7.17 -2.85
CA THR A 489 19.98 7.81 -3.26
C THR A 489 20.24 8.67 -4.51
N PRO A 490 19.21 9.24 -5.17
CA PRO A 490 19.43 10.15 -6.30
C PRO A 490 20.39 11.31 -5.98
N ASP A 491 20.32 11.87 -4.77
CA ASP A 491 21.10 13.04 -4.35
C ASP A 491 22.48 12.71 -3.75
N GLY A 492 22.83 11.43 -3.57
CA GLY A 492 24.14 11.03 -3.07
C GLY A 492 24.14 9.80 -2.17
N LYS A 493 24.76 9.92 -0.99
CA LYS A 493 24.90 8.82 -0.02
C LYS A 493 24.44 9.25 1.38
N VAL A 494 23.40 8.59 1.86
CA VAL A 494 22.84 8.74 3.22
C VAL A 494 23.47 7.68 4.12
N THR A 495 23.74 7.99 5.39
CA THR A 495 24.20 7.00 6.37
C THR A 495 23.27 6.96 7.58
N SER A 496 22.54 5.86 7.71
CA SER A 496 21.60 5.61 8.81
C SER A 496 22.30 4.92 10.00
N ARG A 497 22.00 5.37 11.22
CA ARG A 497 22.42 4.74 12.48
C ARG A 497 21.29 3.89 13.01
N LEU A 498 21.56 2.62 13.26
CA LEU A 498 20.57 1.64 13.73
C LEU A 498 20.82 1.30 15.21
N PHE A 499 19.77 1.16 16.00
CA PHE A 499 19.86 0.76 17.41
C PHE A 499 18.82 -0.29 17.79
N VAL A 500 19.18 -1.11 18.78
CA VAL A 500 18.23 -1.90 19.57
C VAL A 500 18.37 -1.46 21.02
N ILE A 501 17.27 -1.00 21.62
CA ILE A 501 17.24 -0.47 22.98
C ILE A 501 16.14 -1.17 23.78
N ASN A 502 16.53 -1.86 24.84
CA ASN A 502 15.61 -2.45 25.81
C ASN A 502 15.58 -1.55 27.05
N ARG A 503 14.43 -0.90 27.30
CA ARG A 503 14.23 0.09 28.37
C ARG A 503 13.30 -0.50 29.45
N PRO A 504 13.71 -0.58 30.73
CA PRO A 504 12.80 -0.92 31.82
C PRO A 504 11.76 0.18 32.02
N ILE A 505 10.49 -0.23 32.17
CA ILE A 505 9.39 0.62 32.62
C ILE A 505 9.16 0.40 34.12
N THR A 506 9.27 -0.84 34.59
CA THR A 506 9.21 -1.19 36.01
C THR A 506 10.39 -2.07 36.41
N ALA A 507 10.41 -2.59 37.64
CA ALA A 507 11.41 -3.56 38.09
C ALA A 507 11.22 -4.98 37.48
N LYS A 508 10.18 -5.19 36.65
CA LYS A 508 9.87 -6.47 36.00
C LYS A 508 9.56 -6.35 34.50
N GLU A 509 9.03 -5.21 34.06
CA GLU A 509 8.64 -4.98 32.67
C GLU A 509 9.64 -4.06 31.95
N SER A 510 9.94 -4.40 30.70
CA SER A 510 10.75 -3.59 29.79
C SER A 510 10.15 -3.62 28.40
N VAL A 511 10.22 -2.50 27.68
CA VAL A 511 9.87 -2.45 26.26
C VAL A 511 11.15 -2.41 25.43
N THR A 512 11.20 -3.23 24.39
CA THR A 512 12.28 -3.23 23.41
C THR A 512 11.88 -2.38 22.22
N TYR A 513 12.85 -1.63 21.69
CA TYR A 513 12.67 -0.76 20.54
C TYR A 513 13.77 -1.01 19.50
N GLN A 514 13.40 -0.98 18.24
CA GLN A 514 14.34 -0.90 17.11
C GLN A 514 14.26 0.51 16.53
N LEU A 515 15.41 1.16 16.34
CA LEU A 515 15.46 2.57 15.95
C LEU A 515 16.34 2.76 14.71
N ILE A 516 15.93 3.68 13.84
CA ILE A 516 16.70 4.14 12.68
C ILE A 516 16.80 5.67 12.76
N VAL A 517 18.01 6.24 12.67
CA VAL A 517 18.23 7.69 12.56
C VAL A 517 19.04 7.97 11.30
N GLY A 518 18.51 8.79 10.39
CA GLY A 518 19.17 9.19 9.15
C GLY A 518 19.04 10.69 8.88
N GLN A 519 19.87 11.22 7.97
CA GLN A 519 19.79 12.60 7.49
C GLN A 519 19.93 12.62 5.98
N VAL A 520 19.03 13.35 5.31
CA VAL A 520 18.94 13.48 3.86
C VAL A 520 18.79 14.97 3.55
N GLY A 521 19.86 15.60 3.06
CA GLY A 521 19.90 17.04 2.81
C GLY A 521 19.51 17.86 4.04
N THR A 522 18.39 18.58 3.97
CA THR A 522 17.86 19.40 5.07
C THR A 522 16.99 18.66 6.08
N THR A 523 16.74 17.36 5.91
CA THR A 523 15.73 16.61 6.68
C THR A 523 16.36 15.48 7.49
N VAL A 524 15.98 15.34 8.75
CA VAL A 524 16.34 14.18 9.60
C VAL A 524 15.15 13.24 9.69
N THR A 525 15.40 11.95 9.46
CA THR A 525 14.45 10.86 9.70
C THR A 525 14.75 10.18 11.03
N TYR A 526 13.70 9.85 11.78
CA TYR A 526 13.78 8.99 12.96
C TYR A 526 12.62 8.00 12.93
N SER A 527 12.93 6.73 12.67
CA SER A 527 11.97 5.63 12.78
C SER A 527 12.08 5.02 14.17
N LEU A 528 10.99 5.06 14.94
CA LEU A 528 10.87 4.49 16.28
C LEU A 528 9.92 3.29 16.19
N ILE A 529 10.46 2.09 16.33
CA ILE A 529 9.73 0.83 16.21
C ILE A 529 9.62 0.21 17.60
N THR A 530 8.41 -0.04 18.07
CA THR A 530 8.16 -0.72 19.36
C THR A 530 7.97 -2.21 19.09
N VAL A 531 8.68 -3.08 19.83
CA VAL A 531 8.75 -4.52 19.53
C VAL A 531 8.79 -5.42 20.76
N ASP A 532 8.39 -6.69 20.57
CA ASP A 532 8.68 -7.79 21.51
C ASP A 532 9.95 -8.55 21.07
N ASP A 533 10.52 -9.36 21.95
CA ASP A 533 11.66 -10.23 21.59
C ASP A 533 11.29 -11.29 20.53
N ASN A 534 10.02 -11.73 20.48
CA ASN A 534 9.50 -12.68 19.50
C ASN A 534 8.84 -12.00 18.28
N TYR A 535 8.39 -10.75 18.42
CA TYR A 535 7.66 -10.02 17.38
C TYR A 535 8.36 -8.70 17.04
N ARG A 536 9.34 -8.80 16.12
CA ARG A 536 10.31 -7.76 15.76
C ARG A 536 10.88 -7.98 14.36
N PHE A 537 11.45 -6.94 13.76
CA PHE A 537 12.26 -7.10 12.56
C PHE A 537 13.58 -7.83 12.88
N SER A 538 13.99 -8.73 11.99
CA SER A 538 15.39 -9.20 11.94
C SER A 538 16.34 -8.04 11.62
N ASN A 539 17.64 -8.21 11.87
CA ASN A 539 18.62 -7.16 11.55
C ASN A 539 18.63 -6.83 10.05
N ALA A 540 18.59 -7.84 9.17
CA ALA A 540 18.54 -7.64 7.72
C ALA A 540 17.27 -6.89 7.26
N GLN A 541 16.11 -7.16 7.86
CA GLN A 541 14.88 -6.39 7.59
C GLN A 541 15.00 -4.94 8.09
N LEU A 542 15.62 -4.72 9.25
CA LEU A 542 15.85 -3.37 9.79
C LEU A 542 16.86 -2.58 8.96
N GLU A 543 17.87 -3.25 8.40
CA GLU A 543 18.86 -2.68 7.49
C GLU A 543 18.23 -2.31 6.13
N ALA A 544 17.43 -3.20 5.55
CA ALA A 544 16.66 -2.93 4.34
C ALA A 544 15.66 -1.77 4.54
N LEU A 545 14.98 -1.73 5.68
CA LEU A 545 14.08 -0.65 6.08
C LEU A 545 14.84 0.68 6.24
N ALA A 546 16.02 0.67 6.85
CA ALA A 546 16.87 1.86 6.98
C ALA A 546 17.37 2.39 5.62
N SER A 547 17.53 1.51 4.62
CA SER A 547 17.74 1.91 3.23
C SER A 547 16.47 2.44 2.56
N ARG A 548 15.31 1.84 2.81
CA ARG A 548 14.04 2.30 2.23
C ARG A 548 13.62 3.67 2.78
N THR A 549 13.70 3.91 4.10
CA THR A 549 13.50 5.25 4.71
C THR A 549 14.46 6.28 4.13
N ALA A 550 15.74 5.95 3.98
CA ALA A 550 16.73 6.86 3.39
C ALA A 550 16.42 7.20 1.93
N LEU A 551 15.95 6.23 1.14
CA LEU A 551 15.53 6.46 -0.24
C LEU A 551 14.25 7.31 -0.32
N ARG A 552 13.20 6.94 0.44
CA ARG A 552 11.92 7.66 0.45
C ARG A 552 12.11 9.11 0.88
N ALA A 553 12.91 9.36 1.91
CA ALA A 553 13.19 10.72 2.38
C ALA A 553 14.08 11.56 1.45
N ALA A 554 14.59 10.99 0.35
CA ALA A 554 15.21 11.71 -0.77
C ALA A 554 14.22 12.04 -1.90
N GLN A 555 13.00 11.49 -1.85
CA GLN A 555 11.96 11.65 -2.88
C GLN A 555 10.95 12.76 -2.55
N GLY A 556 11.17 13.53 -1.47
CA GLY A 556 10.32 14.62 -0.99
C GLY A 556 10.69 15.05 0.43
#